data_AF-A0A357EY67-F1
#
_entry.id   AF-A0A357EY67-F1
#
_cell.length_a   1.000
_cell.length_b   1.000
_cell.length_c   1.000
_cell.angle_alpha   90.00
_cell.angle_beta   90.00
_cell.angle_gamma   90.00
#
_symmetry.space_group_name_H-M   'P 1'
#
loop_
_entity.id
_entity.type
_entity.pdbx_description
1 polymer ?
#
loop_
_entity_poly.entity_id
_entity_poly.type
_entity_poly.pdbx_seq_one_letter_code
_entity_poly.pdbx_strand_id
1 'polypeptide(L)'
;ADAGLLIHEGQLFYKQMGLDKVIDLGEWWHERTGLPLPMGGNAIRRDLGPDLMKQVSRHLHRSILYSMENREDALAYAMQFARDMSPDLADRFVAMWVNDLTLDYGDRGREAVKLLLDEAFEARLIPHRVAVDFID
;
A
#
# COMPACT_ATOMS: atom_id res chain seq x y z
N ALA A 1 -27.76 -0.34 -0.84
CA ALA A 1 -26.81 -1.25 -1.50
C ALA A 1 -26.73 -2.52 -0.66
N ASP A 2 -26.56 -3.67 -1.29
CA ASP A 2 -26.54 -4.97 -0.59
C ASP A 2 -25.18 -5.25 0.08
N ALA A 3 -24.11 -4.59 -0.37
CA ALA A 3 -22.77 -4.63 0.21
C ALA A 3 -22.00 -3.33 -0.03
N GLY A 4 -20.85 -3.16 0.63
CA GLY A 4 -19.92 -2.03 0.44
C GLY A 4 -18.47 -2.49 0.41
N LEU A 5 -17.67 -1.90 -0.50
CA LEU A 5 -16.22 -2.09 -0.53
C LEU A 5 -15.57 -1.06 0.40
N LEU A 6 -14.92 -1.54 1.45
CA LEU A 6 -14.25 -0.70 2.43
C LEU A 6 -12.75 -0.67 2.16
N ILE A 7 -12.20 0.54 2.11
CA ILE A 7 -10.76 0.82 2.05
C ILE A 7 -10.39 1.77 3.20
N HIS A 8 -9.10 2.06 3.35
CA HIS A 8 -8.58 2.89 4.43
C HIS A 8 -9.01 2.38 5.82
N GLU A 9 -9.36 3.27 6.74
CA GLU A 9 -9.73 2.98 8.12
C GLU A 9 -11.07 2.24 8.25
N GLY A 10 -11.93 2.26 7.22
CA GLY A 10 -13.24 1.62 7.26
C GLY A 10 -13.19 0.12 7.58
N GLN A 11 -12.07 -0.54 7.24
CA GLN A 11 -11.82 -1.96 7.57
C GLN A 11 -11.70 -2.23 9.08
N LEU A 12 -11.45 -1.21 9.91
CA LEU A 12 -11.31 -1.36 11.37
C LEU A 12 -12.63 -1.14 12.12
N PHE A 13 -13.57 -0.40 11.52
CA PHE A 13 -14.77 0.08 12.22
C PHE A 13 -16.07 -0.59 11.79
N TYR A 14 -16.09 -1.32 10.66
CA TYR A 14 -17.34 -1.86 10.11
C TYR A 14 -18.12 -2.72 11.13
N LYS A 15 -17.42 -3.46 12.00
CA LYS A 15 -18.05 -4.23 13.10
C LYS A 15 -18.79 -3.35 14.11
N GLN A 16 -18.28 -2.17 14.42
CA GLN A 16 -18.92 -1.21 15.33
C GLN A 16 -20.19 -0.60 14.72
N MET A 17 -20.25 -0.57 13.38
CA MET A 17 -21.42 -0.14 12.62
C MET A 17 -22.47 -1.26 12.47
N GLY A 18 -22.27 -2.42 13.09
CA GLY A 18 -23.16 -3.57 12.99
C GLY A 18 -23.08 -4.30 11.65
N LEU A 19 -21.99 -4.13 10.90
CA LEU A 19 -21.76 -4.79 9.61
C LEU A 19 -20.91 -6.05 9.78
N ASP A 20 -21.07 -7.00 8.86
CA ASP A 20 -20.31 -8.24 8.80
C ASP A 20 -19.35 -8.29 7.60
N LYS A 21 -18.19 -8.95 7.79
CA LYS A 21 -17.20 -9.17 6.73
C LYS A 21 -17.75 -10.23 5.78
N VAL A 22 -18.03 -9.83 4.54
CA VAL A 22 -18.47 -10.76 3.48
C VAL A 22 -17.27 -11.50 2.90
N ILE A 23 -16.21 -10.76 2.57
CA ILE A 23 -14.96 -11.27 2.02
C ILE A 23 -13.81 -10.35 2.39
N ASP A 24 -12.62 -10.92 2.53
CA ASP A 24 -11.37 -10.20 2.61
C ASP A 24 -10.62 -10.36 1.29
N LEU A 25 -10.46 -9.25 0.55
CA LEU A 25 -9.83 -9.29 -0.76
C LEU A 25 -8.32 -9.56 -0.68
N GLY A 26 -7.68 -9.24 0.45
CA GLY A 26 -6.27 -9.56 0.69
C GLY A 26 -6.07 -11.06 0.91
N GLU A 27 -6.88 -11.66 1.78
CA GLU A 27 -6.86 -13.12 2.02
C GLU A 27 -7.21 -13.89 0.73
N TRP A 28 -8.30 -13.49 0.04
CA TRP A 28 -8.72 -14.10 -1.22
C TRP A 28 -7.63 -14.02 -2.31
N TRP A 29 -6.98 -12.87 -2.45
CA TRP A 29 -5.89 -12.71 -3.41
C TRP A 29 -4.71 -13.61 -3.08
N HIS A 30 -4.35 -13.68 -1.80
CA HIS A 30 -3.25 -14.50 -1.32
C HIS A 30 -3.51 -15.99 -1.52
N GLU A 31 -4.70 -16.48 -1.21
CA GLU A 31 -5.10 -17.87 -1.44
C GLU A 31 -5.03 -18.25 -2.92
N ARG A 32 -5.39 -17.33 -3.82
CA ARG A 32 -5.41 -17.58 -5.27
C ARG A 32 -4.02 -17.53 -5.91
N THR A 33 -3.13 -16.67 -5.42
CA THR A 33 -1.86 -16.33 -6.10
C THR A 33 -0.61 -16.71 -5.32
N GLY A 34 -0.69 -16.92 -4.00
CA GLY A 34 0.45 -17.06 -3.11
C GLY A 34 1.22 -15.75 -2.86
N LEU A 35 0.77 -14.64 -3.44
CA LEU A 35 1.44 -13.33 -3.41
C LEU A 35 0.67 -12.34 -2.53
N PRO A 36 1.33 -11.31 -1.97
CA PRO A 36 0.62 -10.21 -1.31
C PRO A 36 -0.22 -9.42 -2.32
N LEU A 37 -1.33 -8.82 -1.90
CA LEU A 37 -2.14 -7.94 -2.74
C LEU A 37 -1.49 -6.54 -2.85
N PRO A 38 -1.10 -6.07 -4.05
CA PRO A 38 -0.60 -4.71 -4.20
C PRO A 38 -1.73 -3.69 -4.05
N MET A 39 -1.68 -2.88 -2.99
CA MET A 39 -2.73 -1.90 -2.68
C MET A 39 -2.35 -0.47 -3.06
N GLY A 40 -1.07 -0.13 -3.04
CA GLY A 40 -0.56 1.21 -3.35
C GLY A 40 0.93 1.19 -3.66
N GLY A 41 1.40 2.21 -4.38
CA GLY A 41 2.81 2.38 -4.71
C GLY A 41 3.13 3.84 -5.06
N ASN A 42 4.38 4.23 -4.87
CA ASN A 42 4.88 5.53 -5.28
C ASN A 42 5.33 5.46 -6.75
N ALA A 43 4.74 6.29 -7.60
CA ALA A 43 5.13 6.41 -9.00
C ALA A 43 5.91 7.70 -9.23
N ILE A 44 6.92 7.63 -10.09
CA ILE A 44 7.75 8.77 -10.47
C ILE A 44 7.70 8.97 -11.98
N ARG A 45 7.60 10.23 -12.43
CA ARG A 45 7.58 10.54 -13.86
C ARG A 45 8.94 10.27 -14.50
N ARG A 46 8.92 9.61 -15.66
CA ARG A 46 10.12 9.19 -16.41
C ARG A 46 10.93 10.37 -16.97
N ASP A 47 10.29 11.50 -17.22
CA ASP A 47 10.92 12.69 -17.80
C ASP A 47 11.77 13.50 -16.81
N LEU A 48 11.77 13.12 -15.53
CA LEU A 48 12.69 13.67 -14.52
C LEU A 48 14.15 13.20 -14.71
N GLY A 49 14.36 12.13 -15.49
CA GLY A 49 15.67 11.57 -15.77
C GLY A 49 16.17 10.63 -14.66
N PRO A 50 17.05 9.68 -15.01
CA PRO A 50 17.42 8.57 -14.13
C PRO A 50 18.10 9.02 -12.84
N ASP A 51 18.91 10.07 -12.87
CA ASP A 51 19.66 10.54 -11.70
C ASP A 51 18.73 11.13 -10.64
N LEU A 52 17.79 11.99 -11.06
CA LEU A 52 16.80 12.57 -10.16
C LEU A 52 15.84 11.49 -9.63
N MET A 53 15.45 10.53 -10.48
CA MET A 53 14.59 9.43 -10.06
C MET A 53 15.22 8.60 -8.93
N LYS A 54 16.50 8.21 -9.07
CA LYS A 54 17.26 7.51 -8.03
C LYS A 54 17.48 8.37 -6.79
N GLN A 55 17.65 9.68 -6.95
CA GLN A 55 17.75 10.59 -5.81
C GLN A 55 16.46 10.61 -5.00
N VAL A 56 15.30 10.73 -5.66
CA VAL A 56 13.99 10.68 -5.00
C VAL A 56 13.75 9.33 -4.31
N SER A 57 14.04 8.21 -4.99
CA SER A 57 13.94 6.85 -4.40
C SER A 57 14.71 6.76 -3.08
N ARG A 58 15.99 7.16 -3.09
CA ARG A 58 16.84 7.16 -1.89
C ARG A 58 16.30 8.06 -0.77
N HIS A 59 15.76 9.24 -1.10
CA HIS A 59 15.20 10.14 -0.09
C HIS A 59 13.91 9.58 0.52
N LEU A 60 13.04 8.97 -0.29
CA LEU A 60 11.83 8.30 0.19
C LEU A 60 12.19 7.13 1.11
N HIS A 61 13.12 6.26 0.70
CA HIS A 61 13.60 5.16 1.54
C HIS A 61 14.13 5.66 2.88
N ARG A 62 14.99 6.69 2.87
CA ARG A 62 15.52 7.29 4.12
C ARG A 62 14.41 7.91 4.97
N SER A 63 13.39 8.51 4.37
CA SER A 63 12.26 9.10 5.10
C SER A 63 11.42 8.02 5.79
N ILE A 64 11.17 6.90 5.12
CA ILE A 64 10.44 5.76 5.69
C ILE A 64 11.24 5.17 6.85
N LEU A 65 12.53 4.89 6.63
CA LEU A 65 13.43 4.36 7.65
C LEU A 65 13.47 5.27 8.89
N TYR A 66 13.64 6.58 8.67
CA TYR A 66 13.63 7.56 9.76
C TYR A 66 12.32 7.52 10.55
N SER A 67 11.17 7.42 9.88
CA SER A 67 9.87 7.34 10.54
C SER A 67 9.68 6.06 11.37
N MET A 68 10.29 4.95 10.93
CA MET A 68 10.28 3.68 11.66
C MET A 68 11.19 3.74 12.90
N GLU A 69 12.37 4.35 12.78
CA GLU A 69 13.32 4.55 13.88
C GLU A 69 12.84 5.59 14.90
N ASN A 70 12.00 6.55 14.48
CA ASN A 70 11.47 7.65 15.30
C ASN A 70 9.94 7.59 15.37
N ARG A 71 9.41 6.42 15.75
CA ARG A 71 7.99 6.07 15.64
C ARG A 71 7.05 7.04 16.37
N GLU A 72 7.41 7.48 17.57
CA GLU A 72 6.60 8.38 18.40
C GLU A 72 6.42 9.75 17.74
N ASP A 73 7.52 10.38 17.32
CA ASP A 73 7.50 11.68 16.64
C ASP A 73 6.77 11.59 15.29
N ALA A 74 7.02 10.52 14.52
CA ALA A 74 6.34 10.29 13.26
C ALA A 74 4.83 10.12 13.45
N LEU A 75 4.41 9.38 14.49
CA LEU A 75 3.00 9.22 14.84
C LEU A 75 2.39 10.56 15.28
N ALA A 76 3.06 11.32 16.13
CA ALA A 76 2.59 12.63 16.60
C ALA A 76 2.34 13.60 15.43
N TYR A 77 3.22 13.60 14.43
CA TYR A 77 2.98 14.35 13.19
C TYR A 77 1.81 13.79 12.38
N ALA A 78 1.76 12.46 12.18
CA ALA A 78 0.71 11.80 11.41
C ALA A 78 -0.70 12.00 11.99
N MET A 79 -0.82 12.11 13.32
CA MET A 79 -2.09 12.32 14.03
C MET A 79 -2.80 13.61 13.60
N GLN A 80 -2.07 14.60 13.06
CA GLN A 80 -2.68 15.82 12.52
C GLN A 80 -3.54 15.56 11.28
N PHE A 81 -3.34 14.41 10.61
CA PHE A 81 -4.08 13.98 9.42
C PHE A 81 -5.03 12.82 9.72
N ALA A 82 -4.96 12.24 10.91
CA ALA A 82 -5.80 11.14 11.36
C ALA A 82 -7.22 11.66 11.62
N ARG A 83 -8.16 11.35 10.73
CA ARG A 83 -9.58 11.73 10.85
C ARG A 83 -10.23 10.93 11.97
N ASP A 84 -10.55 11.59 13.09
CA ASP A 84 -11.28 11.05 14.25
C ASP A 84 -10.75 9.73 14.85
N MET A 85 -9.50 9.34 14.53
CA MET A 85 -8.90 8.11 15.07
C MET A 85 -8.30 8.38 16.45
N SER A 86 -8.50 7.44 17.37
CA SER A 86 -7.72 7.42 18.61
C SER A 86 -6.24 7.14 18.32
N PRO A 87 -5.32 7.60 19.16
CA PRO A 87 -3.89 7.34 19.00
C PRO A 87 -3.56 5.84 18.85
N ASP A 88 -4.18 4.98 19.65
CA ASP A 88 -3.95 3.52 19.60
C ASP A 88 -4.38 2.92 18.25
N LEU A 89 -5.49 3.43 17.69
CA LEU A 89 -5.98 2.93 16.41
C LEU A 89 -5.13 3.45 15.25
N ALA A 90 -4.72 4.71 15.31
CA ALA A 90 -3.81 5.29 14.33
C ALA A 90 -2.46 4.56 14.35
N ASP A 91 -1.94 4.21 15.52
CA ASP A 91 -0.71 3.44 15.65
C ASP A 91 -0.83 2.06 14.99
N ARG A 92 -1.92 1.34 15.30
CA ARG A 92 -2.23 0.06 14.67
C ARG A 92 -2.38 0.20 13.16
N PHE A 93 -3.07 1.24 12.68
CA PHE A 93 -3.27 1.49 11.26
C PHE A 93 -1.96 1.77 10.53
N VAL A 94 -1.10 2.62 11.09
CA VAL A 94 0.22 2.91 10.52
C VAL A 94 1.08 1.65 10.47
N ALA A 95 1.09 0.83 11.53
CA ALA A 95 1.86 -0.41 11.56
C ALA A 95 1.42 -1.43 10.49
N MET A 96 0.16 -1.42 10.04
CA MET A 96 -0.31 -2.29 8.95
C MET A 96 0.30 -1.90 7.59
N TRP A 97 0.57 -0.61 7.37
CA TRP A 97 0.95 -0.07 6.06
C TRP A 97 2.39 0.44 5.97
N VAL A 98 3.06 0.65 7.11
CA VAL A 98 4.46 1.05 7.22
C VAL A 98 5.22 -0.08 7.88
N ASN A 99 5.78 -0.97 7.05
CA ASN A 99 6.55 -2.13 7.45
C ASN A 99 7.67 -2.40 6.43
N ASP A 100 8.36 -3.54 6.55
CA ASP A 100 9.47 -3.89 5.66
C ASP A 100 9.07 -3.93 4.18
N LEU A 101 7.82 -4.29 3.85
CA LEU A 101 7.32 -4.26 2.46
C LEU A 101 7.18 -2.83 1.94
N THR A 102 7.05 -1.83 2.82
CA THR A 102 7.03 -0.41 2.46
C THR A 102 8.44 0.11 2.16
N LEU A 103 9.46 -0.43 2.83
CA LEU A 103 10.87 -0.12 2.57
C LEU A 103 11.33 -0.73 1.24
N ASP A 104 11.06 -2.02 1.04
CA ASP A 104 11.30 -2.72 -0.22
C ASP A 104 10.32 -3.88 -0.34
N TYR A 105 9.51 -3.87 -1.40
CA TYR A 105 8.57 -4.94 -1.71
C TYR A 105 9.30 -6.27 -2.03
N GLY A 106 10.61 -6.22 -2.31
CA GLY A 106 11.43 -7.35 -2.70
C GLY A 106 10.96 -8.01 -3.99
N ASP A 107 11.56 -9.14 -4.36
CA ASP A 107 11.19 -9.86 -5.58
C ASP A 107 9.72 -10.30 -5.56
N ARG A 108 9.25 -10.73 -4.39
CA ARG A 108 7.88 -11.22 -4.20
C ARG A 108 6.83 -10.12 -4.39
N GLY A 109 7.09 -8.90 -3.90
CA GLY A 109 6.22 -7.76 -4.13
C GLY A 109 6.27 -7.26 -5.56
N ARG A 110 7.46 -7.27 -6.20
CA ARG A 110 7.61 -6.93 -7.62
C ARG A 110 6.85 -7.91 -8.52
N GLU A 111 6.87 -9.20 -8.19
CA GLU A 111 6.08 -10.23 -8.86
C GLU A 111 4.57 -9.99 -8.67
N ALA A 112 4.14 -9.66 -7.46
CA ALA A 112 2.73 -9.35 -7.18
C ALA A 112 2.20 -8.19 -8.03
N VAL A 113 2.98 -7.11 -8.18
CA VAL A 113 2.62 -5.95 -9.02
C VAL A 113 2.52 -6.34 -10.49
N LYS A 114 3.48 -7.12 -11.00
CA LYS A 114 3.47 -7.60 -12.38
C LYS A 114 2.22 -8.47 -12.65
N LEU A 115 1.94 -9.41 -11.75
CA LEU A 115 0.77 -10.30 -11.88
C LEU A 115 -0.54 -9.50 -11.90
N LEU A 116 -0.71 -8.55 -10.97
CA LEU A 116 -1.92 -7.72 -10.92
C LEU A 116 -2.17 -6.97 -12.23
N LEU A 117 -1.12 -6.37 -12.80
CA LEU A 117 -1.23 -5.62 -14.06
C LEU A 117 -1.43 -6.52 -15.28
N ASP A 118 -0.80 -7.70 -15.29
CA ASP A 118 -1.01 -8.70 -16.32
C ASP A 118 -2.46 -9.21 -16.31
N GLU A 119 -3.01 -9.57 -15.15
CA GLU A 119 -4.41 -9.98 -15.04
C GLU A 119 -5.38 -8.86 -15.42
N ALA A 120 -5.09 -7.61 -15.05
CA ALA A 120 -5.89 -6.47 -15.47
C ALA A 120 -5.90 -6.28 -16.99
N PHE A 121 -4.77 -6.55 -17.66
CA PHE A 121 -4.69 -6.50 -19.12
C PHE A 121 -5.46 -7.65 -19.77
N GLU A 122 -5.29 -8.89 -19.31
CA GLU A 122 -6.01 -10.05 -19.82
C GLU A 122 -7.53 -9.92 -19.64
N ALA A 123 -7.97 -9.31 -18.53
CA ALA A 123 -9.36 -8.96 -18.26
C ALA A 123 -9.86 -7.72 -19.03
N ARG A 124 -9.00 -7.07 -19.83
CA ARG A 124 -9.29 -5.84 -20.61
C ARG A 124 -9.74 -4.65 -19.75
N LEU A 125 -9.28 -4.58 -18.49
CA LEU A 125 -9.50 -3.44 -17.59
C LEU A 125 -8.56 -2.27 -17.90
N ILE A 126 -7.41 -2.56 -18.51
CA ILE A 126 -6.43 -1.57 -18.97
C ILE A 126 -6.17 -1.73 -20.48
N PRO A 127 -5.88 -0.65 -21.21
CA PRO A 127 -5.82 -0.68 -22.67
C PRO A 127 -4.56 -1.36 -23.23
N HIS A 128 -3.48 -1.41 -22.45
CA HIS A 128 -2.18 -1.91 -22.88
C HIS A 128 -1.50 -2.67 -21.75
N ARG A 129 -0.72 -3.68 -22.11
CA ARG A 129 0.13 -4.40 -21.16
C ARG A 129 1.21 -3.46 -20.63
N VAL A 130 1.39 -3.46 -19.30
CA VAL A 130 2.33 -2.56 -18.62
C VAL A 130 3.62 -3.31 -18.29
N ALA A 131 4.74 -2.86 -18.85
CA ALA A 131 6.06 -3.25 -18.38
C ALA A 131 6.48 -2.30 -17.25
N VAL A 132 6.48 -2.80 -16.02
CA VAL A 132 6.85 -2.02 -14.83
C VAL A 132 8.37 -1.95 -14.71
N ASP A 133 8.88 -0.73 -14.67
CA ASP A 133 10.25 -0.45 -14.28
C ASP A 133 10.28 -0.08 -12.80
N PHE A 134 11.22 -0.66 -12.08
CA PHE A 134 11.47 -0.30 -10.70
C PHE A 134 12.75 0.50 -10.59
N ILE A 135 12.72 1.51 -9.74
CA ILE A 135 13.87 2.35 -9.45
C ILE A 135 14.45 1.90 -8.12
N ASP A 136 15.75 1.61 -8.13
CA ASP A 136 16.53 1.37 -6.92
C ASP A 136 16.83 2.71 -6.21
#